data_AF-A0A7S1C782-F1
#
_entry.id   AF-A0A7S1C782-F1
#
_cell.length_a   1.000
_cell.length_b   1.000
_cell.length_c   1.000
_cell.angle_alpha   90.00
_cell.angle_beta   90.00
_cell.angle_gamma   90.00
#
_symmetry.space_group_name_H-M   'P 1'
#
loop_
_entity.id
_entity.type
_entity.pdbx_description
1 polymer ?
#
loop_
_entity_poly.entity_id
_entity_poly.type
_entity_poly.pdbx_seq_one_letter_code
_entity_poly.pdbx_strand_id
1 'polypeptide(L)'
;GVVIGYDHRRAGACASERFALLSAAAIMSKGIKVYLYNKLVATPLVPYGVDTVGAAAGIMVTASHNPKADNGYKVYWANGCQIIPPQDEGIADAIMANLEPWGAYDADAVRGNALCVDRTDELCEGYF
;
A
#
# COMPACT_ATOMS: atom_id res chain seq x y z
N GLY A 1 2.34 -1.79 -11.51
CA GLY A 1 2.41 -2.36 -10.16
C GLY A 1 1.78 -1.41 -9.16
N VAL A 2 1.89 -1.69 -7.86
CA VAL A 2 1.37 -0.82 -6.78
C VAL A 2 2.47 -0.52 -5.78
N VAL A 3 2.65 0.74 -5.40
CA VAL A 3 3.61 1.14 -4.36
C VAL A 3 2.94 1.11 -2.99
N ILE A 4 3.57 0.52 -1.98
CA ILE A 4 2.98 0.40 -0.63
C ILE A 4 3.97 0.89 0.42
N GLY A 5 3.54 1.84 1.24
CA GLY A 5 4.26 2.34 2.42
C GLY A 5 3.40 2.26 3.68
N TYR A 6 4.04 2.41 4.84
CA TYR A 6 3.37 2.35 6.14
C TYR A 6 4.06 3.22 7.20
N ASP A 7 3.26 3.64 8.19
CA ASP A 7 3.74 4.41 9.35
C ASP A 7 4.08 3.51 10.57
N HIS A 8 4.40 4.16 11.70
CA HIS A 8 4.95 3.53 12.89
C HIS A 8 3.92 2.86 13.81
N ARG A 9 2.64 2.73 13.43
CA ARG A 9 1.61 2.17 14.32
C ARG A 9 1.82 0.66 14.51
N ARG A 10 1.90 0.22 15.77
CA ARG A 10 2.26 -1.16 16.19
C ARG A 10 1.21 -1.84 17.08
N ALA A 11 -0.05 -1.42 17.01
CA ALA A 11 -1.09 -1.93 17.90
C ALA A 11 -1.58 -3.33 17.51
N GLY A 12 -0.93 -4.38 18.03
CA GLY A 12 -1.38 -5.78 17.93
C GLY A 12 -1.62 -6.24 16.49
N ALA A 13 -2.77 -6.87 16.23
CA ALA A 13 -3.17 -7.33 14.90
C ALA A 13 -3.34 -6.19 13.86
N CYS A 14 -3.45 -4.94 14.31
CA CYS A 14 -3.64 -3.74 13.50
C CYS A 14 -2.32 -2.97 13.24
N ALA A 15 -1.15 -3.58 13.38
CA ALA A 15 0.12 -2.95 13.03
C ALA A 15 0.16 -2.52 11.55
N SER A 16 0.61 -1.30 11.25
CA SER A 16 0.63 -0.74 9.89
C SER A 16 1.48 -1.59 8.94
N GLU A 17 2.62 -2.10 9.40
CA GLU A 17 3.46 -3.02 8.62
C GLU A 17 2.69 -4.30 8.24
N ARG A 18 2.00 -4.92 9.21
CA ARG A 18 1.22 -6.13 8.95
C ARG A 18 0.10 -5.86 7.95
N PHE A 19 -0.57 -4.71 8.05
CA PHE A 19 -1.62 -4.35 7.11
C PHE A 19 -1.07 -4.04 5.70
N ALA A 20 0.11 -3.42 5.60
CA ALA A 20 0.81 -3.24 4.33
C ALA A 20 1.18 -4.58 3.67
N LEU A 21 1.69 -5.55 4.46
CA LEU A 21 2.00 -6.90 3.98
C LEU A 21 0.73 -7.63 3.50
N LEU A 22 -0.36 -7.58 4.25
CA LEU A 22 -1.63 -8.18 3.80
C LEU A 22 -2.16 -7.55 2.52
N SER A 23 -2.02 -6.23 2.37
CA SER A 23 -2.40 -5.50 1.16
C SER A 23 -1.55 -5.94 -0.04
N ALA A 24 -0.23 -6.09 0.17
CA ALA A 24 0.69 -6.62 -0.83
C ALA A 24 0.31 -8.05 -1.24
N ALA A 25 0.03 -8.93 -0.27
CA ALA A 25 -0.39 -10.32 -0.53
C ALA A 25 -1.69 -10.38 -1.36
N ALA A 26 -2.69 -9.56 -1.04
CA ALA A 26 -3.94 -9.49 -1.79
C ALA A 26 -3.71 -9.03 -3.24
N ILE A 27 -2.91 -7.99 -3.46
CA ILE A 27 -2.57 -7.48 -4.80
C ILE A 27 -1.78 -8.53 -5.60
N MET A 28 -0.77 -9.16 -4.97
CA MET A 28 0.04 -10.20 -5.59
C MET A 28 -0.76 -11.46 -5.94
N SER A 29 -1.81 -11.78 -5.18
CA SER A 29 -2.70 -12.91 -5.50
C SER A 29 -3.40 -12.76 -6.86
N LYS A 30 -3.48 -11.52 -7.38
CA LYS A 30 -3.97 -11.20 -8.73
C LYS A 30 -2.87 -11.07 -9.77
N GLY A 31 -1.64 -11.48 -9.46
CA GLY A 31 -0.49 -11.42 -10.37
C GLY A 31 0.08 -10.01 -10.55
N ILE A 32 -0.29 -9.06 -9.69
CA ILE A 32 0.13 -7.66 -9.79
C ILE A 32 1.42 -7.45 -8.99
N LYS A 33 2.42 -6.85 -9.63
CA LYS A 33 3.69 -6.46 -8.99
C LYS A 33 3.45 -5.41 -7.90
N VAL A 34 4.09 -5.58 -6.75
CA VAL A 34 4.09 -4.65 -5.61
C VAL A 34 5.50 -4.11 -5.38
N TYR A 35 5.60 -2.81 -5.16
CA TYR A 35 6.81 -2.14 -4.67
C TYR A 35 6.59 -1.80 -3.20
N LEU A 36 7.11 -2.64 -2.30
CA LEU A 36 6.87 -2.50 -0.86
C LEU A 36 8.07 -1.81 -0.20
N TYR A 37 7.82 -0.72 0.51
CA TYR A 37 8.83 -0.12 1.38
C TYR A 37 9.13 -1.04 2.57
N ASN A 38 10.40 -1.36 2.81
CA ASN A 38 10.83 -2.24 3.91
C ASN A 38 11.20 -1.49 5.19
N LYS A 39 10.87 -0.20 5.26
CA LYS A 39 11.05 0.65 6.45
C LYS A 39 9.89 1.64 6.58
N LEU A 40 9.85 2.32 7.72
CA LEU A 40 8.92 3.41 7.94
C LEU A 40 9.19 4.54 6.94
N VAL A 41 8.15 5.01 6.27
CA VAL A 41 8.26 6.09 5.27
C VAL A 41 7.26 7.21 5.54
N ALA A 42 7.64 8.43 5.17
CA ALA A 42 6.73 9.57 5.19
C ALA A 42 5.67 9.41 4.08
N THR A 43 4.46 9.90 4.32
CA THR A 43 3.35 9.81 3.35
C THR A 43 3.70 10.27 1.92
N PRO A 44 4.47 11.36 1.70
CA PRO A 44 4.82 11.80 0.35
C PRO A 44 5.71 10.84 -0.46
N LEU A 45 6.43 9.91 0.19
CA LEU A 45 7.26 8.94 -0.52
C LEU A 45 6.43 7.97 -1.35
N VAL A 46 5.20 7.64 -0.92
CA VAL A 46 4.33 6.74 -1.69
C VAL A 46 3.94 7.34 -3.05
N PRO A 47 3.32 8.53 -3.16
CA PRO A 47 3.00 9.11 -4.46
C PRO A 47 4.24 9.45 -5.30
N TYR A 48 5.34 9.89 -4.67
CA TYR A 48 6.62 10.04 -5.38
C TYR A 48 7.08 8.72 -6.01
N GLY A 49 7.03 7.63 -5.23
CA GLY A 49 7.36 6.29 -5.69
C GLY A 49 6.46 5.84 -6.83
N VAL A 50 5.15 6.17 -6.77
CA VAL A 50 4.19 5.86 -7.85
C VAL A 50 4.65 6.46 -9.18
N ASP A 51 4.94 7.76 -9.18
CA ASP A 51 5.39 8.47 -10.39
C ASP A 51 6.75 7.93 -10.86
N THR A 52 7.69 7.71 -9.93
CA THR A 52 9.07 7.29 -10.22
C THR A 52 9.16 5.92 -10.86
N VAL A 53 8.31 4.97 -10.44
CA VAL A 53 8.32 3.59 -10.99
C VAL A 53 7.23 3.33 -12.02
N GLY A 54 6.43 4.36 -12.37
CA GLY A 54 5.28 4.22 -13.27
C GLY A 54 4.24 3.22 -12.75
N ALA A 55 3.97 3.25 -11.44
CA ALA A 55 2.97 2.38 -10.84
C ALA A 55 1.54 2.83 -11.19
N ALA A 56 0.58 1.90 -11.13
CA ALA A 56 -0.82 2.20 -11.40
C ALA A 56 -1.53 2.84 -10.20
N ALA A 57 -1.01 2.61 -9.00
CA ALA A 57 -1.55 3.14 -7.75
C ALA A 57 -0.51 3.11 -6.63
N GLY A 58 -0.78 3.87 -5.57
CA GLY A 58 -0.02 3.86 -4.33
C GLY A 58 -0.93 3.66 -3.12
N ILE A 59 -0.42 3.00 -2.08
CA ILE A 59 -1.11 2.79 -0.81
C ILE A 59 -0.20 3.29 0.30
N MET A 60 -0.72 4.18 1.13
CA MET A 60 -0.07 4.55 2.39
C MET A 60 -0.95 4.07 3.56
N VAL A 61 -0.44 3.11 4.32
CA VAL A 61 -1.08 2.63 5.54
C VAL A 61 -0.74 3.60 6.68
N THR A 62 -1.71 4.45 7.01
CA THR A 62 -1.63 5.45 8.07
C THR A 62 -3.01 5.97 8.44
N ALA A 63 -3.23 6.22 9.74
CA ALA A 63 -4.41 6.95 10.19
C ALA A 63 -4.12 8.47 10.41
N SER A 64 -2.97 8.97 9.94
CA SER A 64 -2.57 10.38 10.03
C SER A 64 -2.68 10.93 11.47
N HIS A 65 -3.67 11.78 11.76
CA HIS A 65 -3.90 12.41 13.06
C HIS A 65 -4.83 11.60 13.99
N ASN A 66 -5.40 10.48 13.50
CA ASN A 66 -6.29 9.65 14.30
C ASN A 66 -5.52 8.89 15.39
N PRO A 67 -6.19 8.51 16.50
CA PRO A 67 -5.62 7.74 17.59
C PRO A 67 -4.76 6.56 17.15
N LYS A 68 -3.72 6.22 17.93
CA LYS A 68 -2.75 5.14 17.59
C LYS A 68 -3.37 3.75 17.37
N ALA A 69 -4.56 3.53 17.95
CA ALA A 69 -5.29 2.28 17.85
C ALA A 69 -6.02 2.15 16.50
N ASP A 70 -6.29 3.27 15.84
CA ASP A 70 -6.88 3.30 14.52
C ASP A 70 -5.81 3.03 13.47
N ASN A 71 -6.22 2.33 12.42
CA ASN A 71 -5.47 2.24 11.18
C ASN A 71 -6.22 2.98 10.08
N GLY A 72 -5.53 3.33 9.01
CA GLY A 72 -6.10 4.05 7.89
C GLY A 72 -5.39 3.70 6.60
N TYR A 73 -6.07 3.98 5.49
CA TYR A 73 -5.69 3.51 4.17
C TYR A 73 -5.86 4.65 3.18
N LYS A 74 -4.76 5.27 2.77
CA LYS A 74 -4.76 6.31 1.73
C LYS A 74 -4.41 5.67 0.39
N VAL A 75 -5.21 5.96 -0.64
CA VAL A 75 -5.00 5.46 -2.00
C VAL A 75 -4.62 6.62 -2.91
N TYR A 76 -3.54 6.44 -3.65
CA TYR A 76 -3.05 7.33 -4.70
C TYR A 76 -3.25 6.66 -6.05
N TRP A 77 -3.65 7.42 -7.07
CA TRP A 77 -3.81 6.92 -8.43
C TRP A 77 -2.51 7.01 -9.24
N ALA A 78 -2.56 6.60 -10.50
CA ALA A 78 -1.39 6.55 -11.40
C ALA A 78 -0.73 7.91 -11.68
N ASN A 79 -1.35 9.02 -11.26
CA ASN A 79 -0.83 10.38 -11.39
C ASN A 79 -0.26 10.92 -10.07
N GLY A 80 0.01 10.06 -9.09
CA GLY A 80 0.53 10.44 -7.77
C GLY A 80 -0.46 11.21 -6.89
N CYS A 81 -1.66 11.53 -7.39
CA CYS A 81 -2.68 12.24 -6.61
C CYS A 81 -3.51 11.26 -5.78
N GLN A 82 -4.01 11.71 -4.64
CA GLN A 82 -5.00 10.94 -3.88
C GLN A 82 -6.27 10.75 -4.74
N ILE A 83 -6.93 9.59 -4.62
CA ILE A 83 -8.14 9.28 -5.39
C ILE A 83 -9.24 10.34 -5.19
N ILE A 84 -9.92 10.67 -6.29
CA ILE A 84 -11.06 11.57 -6.39
C ILE A 84 -12.09 10.96 -7.37
N PRO A 85 -13.29 11.53 -7.54
CA PRO A 85 -14.22 11.07 -8.56
C PRO A 85 -13.63 11.11 -9.98
N PRO A 86 -13.92 10.09 -10.82
CA PRO A 86 -14.81 8.94 -10.58
C PRO A 86 -14.12 7.69 -9.98
N GLN A 87 -12.82 7.74 -9.65
CA GLN A 87 -12.08 6.55 -9.23
C GLN A 87 -12.54 6.02 -7.86
N ASP A 88 -12.87 6.92 -6.94
CA ASP A 88 -13.36 6.58 -5.60
C ASP A 88 -14.71 5.84 -5.63
N GLU A 89 -15.63 6.26 -6.49
CA GLU A 89 -16.92 5.57 -6.73
C GLU A 89 -16.69 4.14 -7.23
N GLY A 90 -15.83 3.96 -8.24
CA GLY A 90 -15.50 2.63 -8.75
C GLY A 90 -14.82 1.73 -7.71
N ILE A 91 -14.00 2.32 -6.82
CA ILE A 91 -13.42 1.60 -5.68
C ILE A 91 -14.49 1.19 -4.68
N ALA A 92 -15.42 2.09 -4.34
CA ALA A 92 -16.52 1.80 -3.42
C ALA A 92 -17.41 0.67 -3.94
N ASP A 93 -17.78 0.70 -5.23
CA ASP A 93 -18.55 -0.35 -5.89
C ASP A 93 -17.80 -1.70 -5.87
N ALA A 94 -16.49 -1.68 -6.15
CA ALA A 94 -15.65 -2.87 -6.10
C ALA A 94 -15.58 -3.47 -4.68
N ILE A 95 -15.51 -2.64 -3.64
CA ILE A 95 -15.57 -3.10 -2.24
C ILE A 95 -16.90 -3.82 -1.98
N MET A 96 -18.03 -3.20 -2.36
CA MET A 96 -19.36 -3.78 -2.16
C MET A 96 -19.55 -5.10 -2.94
N ALA A 97 -18.90 -5.25 -4.09
CA ALA A 97 -18.92 -6.48 -4.87
C ALA A 97 -17.97 -7.58 -4.35
N ASN A 98 -17.02 -7.26 -3.44
CA ASN A 98 -15.97 -8.17 -2.98
C ASN A 98 -15.88 -8.20 -1.44
N LEU A 99 -16.99 -8.52 -0.77
CA LEU A 99 -17.07 -8.56 0.70
C LEU A 99 -16.37 -9.77 1.33
N GLU A 100 -16.02 -10.77 0.51
CA GLU A 100 -15.31 -11.97 0.93
C GLU A 100 -13.87 -11.97 0.42
N PRO A 101 -12.88 -12.41 1.21
CA PRO A 101 -11.51 -12.57 0.74
C PRO A 101 -11.42 -13.52 -0.46
N TRP A 102 -10.60 -13.19 -1.45
CA TRP A 102 -10.36 -14.07 -2.60
C TRP A 102 -9.58 -15.35 -2.24
N GLY A 103 -8.96 -15.37 -1.06
CA GLY A 103 -8.22 -16.50 -0.52
C GLY A 103 -7.57 -16.14 0.82
N ALA A 104 -6.79 -17.07 1.36
CA ALA A 104 -5.95 -16.78 2.52
C ALA A 104 -4.75 -15.92 2.09
N TYR A 105 -4.48 -14.85 2.83
CA TYR A 105 -3.34 -13.98 2.61
C TYR A 105 -2.27 -14.24 3.68
N ASP A 106 -1.11 -14.71 3.23
CA ASP A 106 0.05 -14.93 4.09
C ASP A 106 0.99 -13.71 4.02
N ALA A 107 1.02 -12.94 5.11
CA ALA A 107 1.86 -11.76 5.23
C ALA A 107 3.36 -12.11 5.28
N ASP A 108 3.71 -13.28 5.80
CA ASP A 108 5.10 -13.71 5.97
C ASP A 108 5.71 -14.16 4.63
N ALA A 109 4.87 -14.63 3.70
CA ALA A 109 5.27 -15.03 2.35
C ALA A 109 5.45 -13.85 1.36
N VAL A 110 5.17 -12.61 1.77
CA VAL A 110 5.26 -11.43 0.89
C VAL A 110 6.71 -11.09 0.57
N ARG A 111 7.54 -10.97 1.61
CA ARG A 111 8.95 -10.63 1.45
C ARG A 111 9.68 -11.83 0.84
N GLY A 112 10.41 -11.59 -0.25
CA GLY A 112 11.07 -12.64 -1.02
C GLY A 112 10.21 -13.25 -2.14
N ASN A 113 8.93 -12.86 -2.25
CA ASN A 113 8.13 -13.20 -3.42
C ASN A 113 8.63 -12.45 -4.67
N ALA A 114 8.66 -13.11 -5.82
CA ALA A 114 9.11 -12.51 -7.08
C ALA A 114 8.29 -11.29 -7.54
N LEU A 115 7.03 -11.17 -7.09
CA LEU A 115 6.17 -10.01 -7.37
C LEU A 115 6.37 -8.86 -6.37
N CYS A 116 7.05 -9.08 -5.25
CA CYS A 116 7.35 -8.06 -4.25
C CYS A 116 8.77 -7.51 -4.47
N VAL A 117 8.86 -6.28 -4.95
CA VAL A 117 10.13 -5.61 -5.25
C VAL A 117 10.43 -4.58 -4.17
N ASP A 118 11.63 -4.63 -3.60
CA ASP A 118 12.15 -3.61 -2.70
C ASP A 118 12.99 -2.59 -3.48
N ARG A 119 12.58 -1.32 -3.46
CA ARG A 119 13.36 -0.17 -3.97
C ARG A 119 13.44 0.94 -2.92
N THR A 120 13.40 0.55 -1.64
CA THR A 120 13.27 1.46 -0.51
C THR A 120 14.37 2.52 -0.51
N ASP A 121 15.63 2.10 -0.58
CA ASP A 121 16.75 3.03 -0.46
C ASP A 121 16.84 3.94 -1.67
N GLU A 122 16.71 3.40 -2.89
CA GLU A 122 16.69 4.18 -4.12
C GLU A 122 15.59 5.26 -4.11
N LEU A 123 14.36 4.91 -3.74
CA LEU A 123 13.24 5.86 -3.72
C LEU A 123 13.34 6.86 -2.57
N CYS A 124 13.91 6.47 -1.44
CA CYS A 124 14.16 7.41 -0.35
C CYS A 124 15.26 8.40 -0.72
N GLU A 125 16.37 7.92 -1.29
CA GLU A 125 17.49 8.78 -1.72
C GLU A 125 17.09 9.72 -2.86
N GLY A 126 16.27 9.27 -3.82
CA GLY A 126 15.83 10.13 -4.92
C GLY A 126 14.84 11.24 -4.53
N TYR A 127 14.20 11.14 -3.36
CA TYR A 127 13.23 12.12 -2.88
C TYR A 127 13.88 13.27 -2.10
N PHE A 128 15.03 13.03 -1.47
CA PHE A 128 15.74 13.99 -0.61
C PHE A 128 16.92 14.63 -1.32
#